data_AF-A0A5J5E774-F1
#
_entry.id   AF-A0A5J5E774-F1
#
_cell.length_a   1.000
_cell.length_b   1.000
_cell.length_c   1.000
_cell.angle_alpha   90.00
_cell.angle_beta   90.00
_cell.angle_gamma   90.00
#
_symmetry.space_group_name_H-M   'P 1'
#
loop_
_entity.id
_entity.type
_entity.pdbx_description
1 polymer ?
#
loop_
_entity_poly.entity_id
_entity_poly.type
_entity_poly.pdbx_seq_one_letter_code
_entity_poly.pdbx_strand_id
1 'polypeptide(L)'
;MSNPNLPPLSDSSRKELETVLDRLTKAYQSSLEMLADEAADAIEYAYGRADADLTGIMRDYARDASQQADDYYNAVRKAYENAYGYTLEDYATSGVYDPDFTLYRMVGGFNGGDWNGLNYTQLKNGQSRAGLTVDDLWPSLRNMDDAMQWAADMVRASARYTMERDIADDPTGPRWARVTGGAKPCAFCVMLAGRGFVYHSKEKAKFGASFHDGKCHCTAIPGWKDDVLTPSQQECKSMYQAGKAAAGENAPRNAELAAMRRLYADKLSDGVTPTPDIRWSHNAIRPTESELARLSDFTVRMPWDRYTPEQKQRVLRGWTDGTFKETNNALFGNIKTTDVIGKRIEVIDEILTDHYTHRQFTVDRYMRLDVFGIDSLNELATIPLGKIVQHHGYMATSLLEGGVKVEMDGARVSTRILLPPGVNAVYLEPITKKKGQDEILLPRGGYLQFEGFGRQKNGEPIIYARLV
;
A
#
# COMPACT_ATOMS: atom_id res chain seq x y z
N MET A 1 21.57 8.20 32.54
CA MET A 1 20.61 7.32 33.22
C MET A 1 21.20 5.92 33.24
N SER A 2 21.30 5.31 34.42
CA SER A 2 21.82 3.96 34.62
C SER A 2 20.68 2.96 34.48
N ASN A 3 20.74 2.13 33.43
CA ASN A 3 19.81 1.01 33.21
C ASN A 3 19.78 0.15 34.50
N PRO A 4 18.60 -0.20 35.07
CA PRO A 4 18.53 -1.00 36.28
C PRO A 4 19.34 -2.28 36.11
N ASN A 5 20.05 -2.68 37.16
CA ASN A 5 20.83 -3.91 37.15
C ASN A 5 19.89 -5.12 37.32
N LEU A 6 19.08 -5.37 36.29
CA LEU A 6 18.10 -6.46 36.27
C LEU A 6 18.84 -7.82 36.24
N PRO A 7 18.38 -8.83 37.00
CA PRO A 7 18.95 -10.19 36.95
C PRO A 7 18.70 -10.83 35.58
N PRO A 8 19.50 -11.80 35.11
CA PRO A 8 19.23 -12.47 33.84
C PRO A 8 17.92 -13.27 33.90
N LEU A 9 17.12 -13.22 32.83
CA LEU A 9 15.91 -14.06 32.70
C LEU A 9 16.26 -15.51 32.37
N SER A 10 15.49 -16.44 32.93
CA SER A 10 15.45 -17.82 32.45
C SER A 10 14.83 -17.89 31.03
N ASP A 11 15.15 -18.93 30.26
CA ASP A 11 14.57 -19.11 28.92
C ASP A 11 13.04 -19.20 28.94
N SER A 12 12.47 -19.81 29.98
CA SER A 12 11.01 -19.91 30.16
C SER A 12 10.39 -18.53 30.42
N SER A 13 10.95 -17.78 31.37
CA SER A 13 10.48 -16.42 31.71
C SER A 13 10.63 -15.47 30.52
N ARG A 14 11.71 -15.62 29.74
CA ARG A 14 11.94 -14.86 28.51
C ARG A 14 10.85 -15.11 27.47
N LYS A 15 10.54 -16.39 27.19
CA LYS A 15 9.50 -16.76 26.20
C LYS A 15 8.09 -16.32 26.63
N GLU A 16 7.81 -16.37 27.93
CA GLU A 16 6.57 -15.85 28.48
C GLU A 16 6.46 -14.32 28.31
N LEU A 17 7.54 -13.59 28.64
CA LEU A 17 7.61 -12.14 28.43
C LEU A 17 7.40 -11.78 26.95
N GLU A 18 8.07 -12.47 26.02
CA GLU A 18 7.87 -12.27 24.57
C GLU A 18 6.40 -12.40 24.16
N THR A 19 5.71 -13.42 24.67
CA THR A 19 4.29 -13.68 24.35
C THR A 19 3.39 -12.59 24.93
N VAL A 20 3.65 -12.16 26.16
CA VAL A 20 2.91 -11.08 26.81
C VAL A 20 3.11 -9.75 26.09
N LEU A 21 4.35 -9.40 25.75
CA LEU A 21 4.68 -8.16 25.02
C LEU A 21 4.07 -8.13 23.63
N ASP A 22 4.12 -9.24 22.88
CA ASP A 22 3.49 -9.35 21.56
C ASP A 22 1.97 -9.14 21.65
N ARG A 23 1.30 -9.77 22.64
CA ARG A 23 -0.13 -9.58 22.88
C ARG A 23 -0.48 -8.15 23.26
N LEU A 24 0.24 -7.55 24.22
CA LEU A 24 0.00 -6.16 24.65
C LEU A 24 0.18 -5.19 23.48
N THR A 25 1.24 -5.39 22.70
CA THR A 25 1.55 -4.52 21.55
C THR A 25 0.49 -4.64 20.46
N LYS A 26 0.05 -5.85 20.13
CA LYS A 26 -1.05 -6.06 19.16
C LYS A 26 -2.35 -5.43 19.62
N ALA A 27 -2.71 -5.61 20.90
CA ALA A 27 -3.92 -4.99 21.46
C ALA A 27 -3.85 -3.46 21.39
N TYR A 28 -2.71 -2.87 21.75
CA TYR A 28 -2.48 -1.43 21.66
C TYR A 28 -2.56 -0.91 20.21
N GLN A 29 -1.93 -1.60 19.26
CA GLN A 29 -2.00 -1.22 17.84
C GLN A 29 -3.43 -1.31 17.30
N SER A 30 -4.17 -2.38 17.61
CA SER A 30 -5.57 -2.51 17.18
C SER A 30 -6.47 -1.44 17.81
N SER A 31 -6.27 -1.14 19.09
CA SER A 31 -7.01 -0.09 19.80
C SER A 31 -6.74 1.30 19.20
N LEU A 32 -5.49 1.60 18.84
CA LEU A 32 -5.14 2.85 18.17
C LEU A 32 -5.69 2.97 16.76
N GLU A 33 -5.72 1.88 15.98
CA GLU A 33 -6.34 1.93 14.64
C GLU A 33 -7.86 2.13 14.74
N MET A 34 -8.52 1.42 15.66
CA MET A 34 -9.95 1.64 15.93
C MET A 34 -10.22 3.08 16.37
N LEU A 35 -9.41 3.65 17.26
CA LEU A 35 -9.56 5.04 17.68
C LEU A 35 -9.33 6.04 16.53
N ALA A 36 -8.42 5.74 15.61
CA ALA A 36 -8.17 6.57 14.44
C ALA A 36 -9.33 6.51 13.44
N ASP A 37 -9.95 5.33 13.27
CA ASP A 37 -11.13 5.14 12.44
C ASP A 37 -12.35 5.84 13.07
N GLU A 38 -12.56 5.70 14.39
CA GLU A 38 -13.60 6.41 15.14
C GLU A 38 -13.45 7.93 15.04
N ALA A 39 -12.22 8.44 15.10
CA ALA A 39 -11.95 9.86 14.92
C ALA A 39 -12.32 10.34 13.51
N ALA A 40 -12.03 9.54 12.47
CA ALA A 40 -12.43 9.83 11.10
C ALA A 40 -13.96 9.82 10.95
N ASP A 41 -14.65 8.81 11.49
CA ASP A 41 -16.12 8.70 11.47
C ASP A 41 -16.79 9.87 12.22
N ALA A 42 -16.23 10.29 13.35
CA ALA A 42 -16.72 11.44 14.12
C ALA A 42 -16.60 12.74 13.32
N ILE A 43 -15.50 12.92 12.57
CA ILE A 43 -15.34 14.05 11.65
C ILE A 43 -16.35 13.97 10.52
N GLU A 44 -16.52 12.81 9.86
CA GLU A 44 -17.51 12.62 8.80
C GLU A 44 -18.91 13.02 9.28
N TYR A 45 -19.30 12.57 10.49
CA TYR A 45 -20.61 12.85 11.07
C TYR A 45 -20.83 14.34 11.39
N ALA A 46 -19.79 15.03 11.85
CA ALA A 46 -19.82 16.45 12.19
C ALA A 46 -19.70 17.35 10.96
N TYR A 47 -19.13 16.84 9.86
CA TYR A 47 -18.77 17.63 8.69
C TYR A 47 -19.98 18.37 8.08
N GLY A 48 -19.80 19.66 7.79
CA GLY A 48 -20.83 20.50 7.17
C GLY A 48 -21.94 20.99 8.10
N ARG A 49 -21.93 20.64 9.39
CA ARG A 49 -22.83 21.23 10.39
C ARG A 49 -22.35 22.61 10.81
N ALA A 50 -23.28 23.54 10.98
CA ALA A 50 -22.96 24.95 11.28
C ALA A 50 -22.32 25.15 12.66
N ASP A 51 -22.52 24.22 13.59
CA ASP A 51 -22.06 24.24 14.98
C ASP A 51 -20.95 23.22 15.26
N ALA A 52 -20.43 22.53 14.25
CA ALA A 52 -19.38 21.53 14.44
C ALA A 52 -18.02 22.15 14.78
N ASP A 53 -17.47 21.76 15.93
CA ASP A 53 -16.07 22.01 16.28
C ASP A 53 -15.21 20.80 15.93
N LEU A 54 -14.79 20.74 14.66
CA LEU A 54 -13.92 19.67 14.17
C LEU A 54 -12.58 19.62 14.93
N THR A 55 -12.05 20.79 15.31
CA THR A 55 -10.76 20.87 16.02
C THR A 55 -10.87 20.39 17.46
N GLY A 56 -11.99 20.63 18.12
CA GLY A 56 -12.33 20.08 19.44
C GLY A 56 -12.42 18.56 19.40
N ILE A 57 -13.14 18.00 18.40
CA ILE A 57 -13.22 16.55 18.20
C ILE A 57 -11.81 15.94 18.05
N MET A 58 -10.98 16.51 17.17
CA MET A 58 -9.60 16.01 16.96
C MET A 58 -8.75 16.10 18.24
N ARG A 59 -8.92 17.16 19.04
CA ARG A 59 -8.23 17.32 20.33
C ARG A 59 -8.66 16.25 21.33
N ASP A 60 -9.93 15.92 21.40
CA ASP A 60 -10.45 14.89 22.32
C ASP A 60 -9.89 13.52 21.96
N TYR A 61 -9.97 13.12 20.69
CA TYR A 61 -9.37 11.86 20.22
C TYR A 61 -7.85 11.82 20.41
N ALA A 62 -7.15 12.95 20.27
CA ALA A 62 -5.73 13.03 20.59
C ALA A 62 -5.44 12.83 22.09
N ARG A 63 -6.33 13.26 22.99
CA ARG A 63 -6.22 12.99 24.44
C ARG A 63 -6.42 11.51 24.73
N ASP A 64 -7.44 10.89 24.13
CA ASP A 64 -7.73 9.47 24.29
C ASP A 64 -6.56 8.61 23.80
N ALA A 65 -5.96 8.98 22.66
CA ALA A 65 -4.79 8.31 22.11
C ALA A 65 -3.57 8.40 23.05
N SER A 66 -3.39 9.55 23.71
CA SER A 66 -2.36 9.70 24.74
C SER A 66 -2.65 8.81 25.95
N GLN A 67 -3.90 8.75 26.42
CA GLN A 67 -4.24 7.90 27.56
C GLN A 67 -3.98 6.41 27.24
N GLN A 68 -4.36 5.94 26.05
CA GLN A 68 -4.07 4.58 25.62
C GLN A 68 -2.56 4.29 25.55
N ALA A 69 -1.74 5.28 25.17
CA ALA A 69 -0.29 5.14 25.15
C ALA A 69 0.32 5.05 26.56
N ASP A 70 -0.13 5.88 27.50
CA ASP A 70 0.25 5.81 28.93
C ASP A 70 -0.14 4.44 29.53
N ASP A 71 -1.36 3.98 29.27
CA ASP A 71 -1.88 2.70 29.78
C ASP A 71 -1.07 1.52 29.24
N TYR A 72 -0.77 1.53 27.93
CA TYR A 72 0.11 0.53 27.31
C TYR A 72 1.52 0.58 27.90
N TYR A 73 2.10 1.78 28.09
CA TYR A 73 3.43 1.95 28.69
C TYR A 73 3.50 1.31 30.08
N ASN A 74 2.53 1.61 30.94
CA ASN A 74 2.42 1.06 32.29
C ASN A 74 2.22 -0.46 32.28
N ALA A 75 1.41 -0.99 31.35
CA ALA A 75 1.20 -2.43 31.20
C ALA A 75 2.50 -3.15 30.78
N VAL A 76 3.25 -2.57 29.85
CA VAL A 76 4.55 -3.11 29.44
C VAL A 76 5.53 -3.08 30.62
N ARG A 77 5.66 -1.94 31.29
CA ARG A 77 6.51 -1.80 32.48
C ARG A 77 6.17 -2.87 33.53
N LYS A 78 4.89 -3.11 33.79
CA LYS A 78 4.45 -4.16 34.72
C LYS A 78 4.81 -5.58 34.25
N ALA A 79 4.74 -5.84 32.95
CA ALA A 79 5.15 -7.13 32.39
C ALA A 79 6.65 -7.39 32.64
N TYR A 80 7.50 -6.35 32.51
CA TYR A 80 8.92 -6.45 32.87
C TYR A 80 9.11 -6.73 34.36
N GLU A 81 8.45 -6.00 35.25
CA GLU A 81 8.57 -6.25 36.70
C GLU A 81 8.26 -7.70 37.08
N ASN A 82 7.16 -8.22 36.51
CA ASN A 82 6.72 -9.59 36.76
C ASN A 82 7.71 -10.63 36.23
N ALA A 83 8.25 -10.42 35.01
CA ALA A 83 9.19 -11.35 34.40
C ALA A 83 10.53 -11.39 35.15
N TYR A 84 11.00 -10.24 35.64
CA TYR A 84 12.25 -10.13 36.39
C TYR A 84 12.10 -10.42 37.88
N GLY A 85 10.87 -10.49 38.41
CA GLY A 85 10.62 -10.55 39.85
C GLY A 85 11.21 -9.34 40.59
N TYR A 86 11.26 -8.18 39.91
CA TYR A 86 11.95 -6.97 40.36
C TYR A 86 11.03 -5.76 40.20
N THR A 87 10.84 -4.99 41.28
CA THR A 87 10.08 -3.74 41.22
C THR A 87 10.94 -2.62 40.66
N LEU A 88 10.50 -2.02 39.56
CA LEU A 88 11.18 -0.90 38.93
C LEU A 88 10.87 0.40 39.70
N GLU A 89 11.83 1.34 39.78
CA GLU A 89 11.65 2.62 40.50
C GLU A 89 10.43 3.39 40.01
N ASP A 90 9.47 3.68 40.89
CA ASP A 90 8.18 4.30 40.55
C ASP A 90 8.28 5.42 39.51
N TYR A 91 7.47 5.28 38.47
CA TYR A 91 7.29 6.28 37.43
C TYR A 91 5.80 6.49 37.22
N ALA A 92 5.32 7.69 37.54
CA ALA A 92 3.99 8.11 37.15
C ALA A 92 4.10 8.78 35.78
N THR A 93 3.34 8.30 34.80
CA THR A 93 3.25 8.98 33.50
C THR A 93 2.83 10.43 33.72
N SER A 94 3.34 11.35 32.90
CA SER A 94 3.12 12.80 33.09
C SER A 94 1.71 13.28 32.72
N GLY A 95 0.72 12.37 32.75
CA GLY A 95 -0.65 12.59 32.34
C GLY A 95 -0.83 12.73 30.83
N VAL A 96 -2.05 13.08 30.41
CA VAL A 96 -2.42 13.24 29.00
C VAL A 96 -1.53 14.27 28.30
N TYR A 97 -0.89 13.86 27.21
CA TYR A 97 -0.05 14.70 26.37
C TYR A 97 -0.89 15.82 25.72
N ASP A 98 -0.33 17.02 25.66
CA ASP A 98 -1.05 18.21 25.22
C ASP A 98 -1.40 18.10 23.71
N PRO A 99 -2.69 18.03 23.33
CA PRO A 99 -3.09 17.86 21.93
C PRO A 99 -2.66 19.05 21.05
N ASP A 100 -2.60 20.26 21.62
CA ASP A 100 -2.11 21.44 20.91
C ASP A 100 -0.61 21.35 20.63
N PHE A 101 0.14 20.72 21.55
CA PHE A 101 1.56 20.46 21.31
C PHE A 101 1.77 19.34 20.28
N THR A 102 0.85 18.36 20.21
CA THR A 102 0.80 17.37 19.13
C THR A 102 0.64 18.05 17.77
N LEU A 103 -0.37 18.92 17.63
CA LEU A 103 -0.59 19.69 16.40
C LEU A 103 0.66 20.49 16.01
N TYR A 104 1.20 21.24 16.96
CA TYR A 104 2.40 22.04 16.76
C TYR A 104 3.61 21.22 16.26
N ARG A 105 3.80 19.99 16.79
CA ARG A 105 4.85 19.09 16.33
C ARG A 105 4.56 18.49 14.94
N MET A 106 3.30 18.23 14.61
CA MET A 106 2.90 17.71 13.29
C MET A 106 3.15 18.73 12.17
N VAL A 107 2.86 20.01 12.42
CA VAL A 107 3.03 21.07 11.40
C VAL A 107 4.45 21.65 11.32
N GLY A 108 5.39 21.06 12.06
CA GLY A 108 6.83 21.34 11.92
C GLY A 108 7.35 22.56 12.69
N GLY A 109 6.67 22.98 13.76
CA GLY A 109 6.92 24.24 14.49
C GLY A 109 8.37 24.58 14.91
N PHE A 110 9.33 23.66 14.81
CA PHE A 110 10.75 23.95 15.03
C PHE A 110 11.66 23.88 13.79
N ASN A 111 11.27 23.30 12.65
CA ASN A 111 11.95 23.33 11.33
C ASN A 111 11.21 22.49 10.26
N GLY A 112 11.13 22.98 9.02
CA GLY A 112 10.76 22.23 7.82
C GLY A 112 9.39 22.53 7.16
N GLY A 113 8.66 23.58 7.56
CA GLY A 113 7.35 23.94 6.97
C GLY A 113 7.05 25.44 6.91
N ASP A 114 5.81 25.82 6.55
CA ASP A 114 5.38 27.24 6.51
C ASP A 114 5.42 27.92 7.90
N TRP A 115 5.47 27.12 8.98
CA TRP A 115 5.44 27.54 10.38
C TRP A 115 6.82 27.62 11.06
N ASN A 116 7.90 27.74 10.28
CA ASN A 116 9.28 27.71 10.77
C ASN A 116 9.57 28.80 11.82
N GLY A 117 10.12 28.38 12.97
CA GLY A 117 10.65 29.28 14.00
C GLY A 117 9.63 29.78 15.03
N LEU A 118 8.40 29.27 15.00
CA LEU A 118 7.39 29.59 16.01
C LEU A 118 7.63 28.82 17.30
N ASN A 119 7.55 29.48 18.46
CA ASN A 119 7.70 28.82 19.75
C ASN A 119 6.33 28.41 20.30
N TYR A 120 6.18 27.14 20.69
CA TYR A 120 4.90 26.64 21.21
C TYR A 120 4.35 27.42 22.41
N THR A 121 5.19 27.75 23.39
CA THR A 121 4.78 28.53 24.58
C THR A 121 4.24 29.91 24.17
N GLN A 122 4.84 30.54 23.15
CA GLN A 122 4.35 31.82 22.63
C GLN A 122 3.00 31.68 21.93
N LEU A 123 2.82 30.63 21.10
CA LEU A 123 1.54 30.37 20.42
C LEU A 123 0.42 30.09 21.44
N LYS A 124 0.68 29.23 22.42
CA LYS A 124 -0.26 28.87 23.47
C LYS A 124 -0.71 30.08 24.30
N ASN A 125 0.20 31.02 24.55
CA ASN A 125 -0.08 32.21 25.35
C ASN A 125 -0.57 33.41 24.51
N GLY A 126 -0.73 33.27 23.19
CA GLY A 126 -1.07 34.39 22.29
C GLY A 126 0.01 35.48 22.22
N GLN A 127 1.26 35.12 22.49
CA GLN A 127 2.43 36.01 22.55
C GLN A 127 3.33 35.91 21.31
N SER A 128 2.86 35.24 20.26
CA SER A 128 3.54 35.16 18.97
C SER A 128 3.78 36.56 18.40
N ARG A 129 5.00 36.83 17.94
CA ARG A 129 5.32 38.09 17.24
C ARG A 129 4.53 38.28 15.94
N ALA A 130 4.07 37.18 15.35
CA ALA A 130 3.24 37.18 14.16
C ALA A 130 1.73 37.29 14.48
N GLY A 131 1.34 37.43 15.75
CA GLY A 131 -0.07 37.46 16.18
C GLY A 131 -0.80 36.12 16.10
N LEU A 132 -0.06 35.04 15.83
CA LEU A 132 -0.58 33.70 15.66
C LEU A 132 -0.82 32.98 16.99
N THR A 133 -1.77 32.06 16.98
CA THR A 133 -2.15 31.16 18.06
C THR A 133 -1.95 29.71 17.62
N VAL A 134 -2.25 28.75 18.50
CA VAL A 134 -2.24 27.33 18.12
C VAL A 134 -3.33 27.04 17.07
N ASP A 135 -4.47 27.73 17.12
CA ASP A 135 -5.57 27.49 16.19
C ASP A 135 -5.20 27.85 14.75
N ASP A 136 -4.29 28.80 14.56
CA ASP A 136 -3.79 29.15 13.24
C ASP A 136 -2.95 28.02 12.59
N LEU A 137 -2.51 27.02 13.38
CA LEU A 137 -1.72 25.90 12.87
C LEU A 137 -2.56 24.84 12.15
N TRP A 138 -3.88 24.82 12.34
CA TRP A 138 -4.72 23.82 11.69
C TRP A 138 -4.64 23.93 10.16
N PRO A 139 -4.51 22.80 9.43
CA PRO A 139 -4.61 22.84 7.98
C PRO A 139 -6.02 23.20 7.53
N SER A 140 -6.21 23.40 6.23
CA SER A 140 -7.55 23.56 5.66
C SER A 140 -8.35 22.26 5.84
N LEU A 141 -9.36 22.30 6.71
CA LEU A 141 -10.30 21.20 6.94
C LEU A 141 -11.56 21.28 6.05
N ARG A 142 -11.47 21.94 4.89
CA ARG A 142 -12.59 22.16 3.94
C ARG A 142 -12.85 20.99 2.99
N ASN A 143 -12.04 19.96 3.04
CA ASN A 143 -12.29 18.70 2.36
C ASN A 143 -12.50 17.65 3.46
N MET A 144 -13.57 16.87 3.33
CA MET A 144 -13.96 15.87 4.32
C MET A 144 -12.90 14.78 4.45
N ASP A 145 -12.40 14.25 3.34
CA ASP A 145 -11.36 13.21 3.32
C ASP A 145 -10.07 13.71 3.96
N ASP A 146 -9.67 14.96 3.67
CA ASP A 146 -8.49 15.58 4.30
C ASP A 146 -8.69 15.76 5.82
N ALA A 147 -9.89 16.16 6.25
CA ALA A 147 -10.21 16.33 7.67
C ALA A 147 -10.23 14.98 8.41
N MET A 148 -10.84 13.95 7.82
CA MET A 148 -10.86 12.58 8.34
C MET A 148 -9.44 12.02 8.47
N GLN A 149 -8.62 12.19 7.43
CA GLN A 149 -7.22 11.77 7.45
C GLN A 149 -6.42 12.51 8.53
N TRP A 150 -6.65 13.81 8.69
CA TRP A 150 -5.95 14.60 9.70
C TRP A 150 -6.32 14.19 11.13
N ALA A 151 -7.58 13.86 11.39
CA ALA A 151 -8.01 13.32 12.69
C ALA A 151 -7.29 12.00 13.02
N ALA A 152 -7.27 11.07 12.05
CA ALA A 152 -6.57 9.80 12.20
C ALA A 152 -5.05 9.98 12.41
N ASP A 153 -4.44 10.93 11.70
CA ASP A 153 -3.01 11.24 11.84
C ASP A 153 -2.70 11.88 13.20
N MET A 154 -3.60 12.72 13.73
CA MET A 154 -3.44 13.34 15.04
C MET A 154 -3.54 12.33 16.19
N VAL A 155 -4.46 11.36 16.10
CA VAL A 155 -4.52 10.20 17.02
C VAL A 155 -3.17 9.47 17.06
N ARG A 156 -2.66 9.08 15.90
CA ARG A 156 -1.38 8.35 15.80
C ARG A 156 -0.20 9.20 16.29
N ALA A 157 -0.19 10.50 15.98
CA ALA A 157 0.86 11.40 16.41
C ALA A 157 0.88 11.60 17.92
N SER A 158 -0.30 11.81 18.53
CA SER A 158 -0.43 11.99 19.97
C SER A 158 0.13 10.79 20.72
N ALA A 159 -0.34 9.58 20.38
CA ALA A 159 0.14 8.34 20.98
C ALA A 159 1.67 8.17 20.87
N ARG A 160 2.25 8.50 19.71
CA ARG A 160 3.71 8.45 19.51
C ARG A 160 4.46 9.44 20.40
N TYR A 161 3.95 10.67 20.52
CA TYR A 161 4.63 11.71 21.30
C TYR A 161 4.52 11.48 22.80
N THR A 162 3.41 10.91 23.26
CA THR A 162 3.26 10.40 24.61
C THR A 162 4.30 9.34 24.92
N MET A 163 4.39 8.31 24.08
CA MET A 163 5.39 7.25 24.22
C MET A 163 6.83 7.78 24.24
N GLU A 164 7.16 8.73 23.35
CA GLU A 164 8.47 9.39 23.33
C GLU A 164 8.78 10.14 24.63
N ARG A 165 7.78 10.80 25.22
CA ARG A 165 7.93 11.49 26.50
C ARG A 165 8.15 10.49 27.62
N ASP A 166 7.32 9.46 27.70
CA ASP A 166 7.37 8.51 28.82
C ASP A 166 8.71 7.77 28.87
N ILE A 167 9.20 7.32 27.71
CA ILE A 167 10.53 6.70 27.59
C ILE A 167 11.65 7.67 28.03
N ALA A 168 11.51 8.96 27.71
CA ALA A 168 12.54 9.96 28.02
C ALA A 168 12.55 10.36 29.50
N ASP A 169 11.39 10.37 30.14
CA ASP A 169 11.20 10.85 31.51
C ASP A 169 11.31 9.72 32.55
N ASP A 170 11.19 8.44 32.13
CA ASP A 170 11.29 7.30 33.03
C ASP A 170 12.73 7.15 33.61
N PRO A 171 12.89 7.25 34.95
CA PRO A 171 14.20 7.22 35.60
C PRO A 171 14.93 5.89 35.42
N THR A 172 14.20 4.82 35.13
CA THR A 172 14.77 3.48 34.88
C THR A 172 15.43 3.37 33.51
N GLY A 173 15.37 4.42 32.68
CA GLY A 173 16.11 4.51 31.42
C GLY A 173 15.78 3.39 30.42
N PRO A 174 14.49 3.17 30.09
CA PRO A 174 14.11 2.21 29.06
C PRO A 174 14.76 2.55 27.72
N ARG A 175 14.97 1.50 26.93
CA ARG A 175 15.25 1.60 25.51
C ARG A 175 13.94 1.61 24.75
N TRP A 176 14.03 1.84 23.45
CA TRP A 176 12.87 1.71 22.59
C TRP A 176 13.18 1.01 21.29
N ALA A 177 12.16 0.35 20.77
CA ALA A 177 12.13 -0.28 19.47
C ALA A 177 10.93 0.25 18.67
N ARG A 178 10.88 -0.08 17.37
CA ARG A 178 9.71 0.14 16.54
C ARG A 178 8.98 -1.18 16.31
N VAL A 179 7.68 -1.09 16.15
CA VAL A 179 6.84 -2.16 15.59
C VAL A 179 6.08 -1.60 14.40
N THR A 180 5.91 -2.42 13.37
CA THR A 180 5.15 -2.07 12.18
C THR A 180 3.65 -2.15 12.49
N GLY A 181 2.87 -1.13 12.09
CA GLY A 181 1.41 -1.17 12.05
C GLY A 181 0.89 -1.33 10.61
N GLY A 182 -0.40 -1.65 10.48
CA GLY A 182 -1.08 -1.90 9.21
C GLY A 182 -0.74 -3.25 8.55
N ALA A 183 -1.57 -3.65 7.57
CA ALA A 183 -1.43 -4.92 6.86
C ALA A 183 -0.18 -5.00 5.95
N LYS A 184 0.30 -3.85 5.45
CA LYS A 184 1.49 -3.74 4.60
C LYS A 184 2.36 -2.56 5.04
N PRO A 185 3.34 -2.76 5.94
CA PRO A 185 4.26 -1.68 6.32
C PRO A 185 5.18 -1.30 5.15
N CYS A 186 5.68 -0.06 5.15
CA CYS A 186 6.69 0.34 4.17
C CYS A 186 8.07 -0.24 4.51
N ALA A 187 8.94 -0.34 3.51
CA ALA A 187 10.30 -0.86 3.66
C ALA A 187 11.11 -0.15 4.75
N PHE A 188 10.94 1.17 4.87
CA PHE A 188 11.63 1.94 5.89
C PHE A 188 11.19 1.58 7.31
N CYS A 189 9.88 1.45 7.54
CA CYS A 189 9.34 1.11 8.86
C CYS A 189 9.66 -0.37 9.23
N VAL A 190 9.71 -1.30 8.26
CA VAL A 190 10.23 -2.67 8.46
C VAL A 190 11.69 -2.66 8.90
N MET A 191 12.55 -1.88 8.24
CA MET A 191 13.96 -1.75 8.63
C MET A 191 14.10 -1.23 10.06
N LEU A 192 13.33 -0.22 10.46
CA LEU A 192 13.38 0.32 11.82
C LEU A 192 12.94 -0.72 12.86
N ALA A 193 11.86 -1.47 12.59
CA ALA A 193 11.36 -2.49 13.49
C ALA A 193 12.34 -3.66 13.66
N GLY A 194 13.01 -4.08 12.58
CA GLY A 194 13.99 -5.17 12.60
C GLY A 194 15.29 -4.88 13.38
N ARG A 195 15.53 -3.62 13.77
CA ARG A 195 16.72 -3.25 14.57
C ARG A 195 16.57 -3.56 16.06
N GLY A 196 15.34 -3.61 16.57
CA GLY A 196 15.07 -3.78 18.00
C GLY A 196 15.41 -2.58 18.86
N PHE A 197 15.75 -2.85 20.13
CA PHE A 197 15.94 -1.89 21.22
C PHE A 197 17.33 -1.24 21.20
N VAL A 198 17.65 -0.58 20.08
CA VAL A 198 18.96 0.05 19.82
C VAL A 198 18.97 1.56 20.07
N TYR A 199 17.82 2.15 20.39
CA TYR A 199 17.69 3.60 20.52
C TYR A 199 17.70 4.02 21.99
N HIS A 200 18.58 5.00 22.29
CA HIS A 200 18.97 5.37 23.66
C HIS A 200 18.70 6.85 24.02
N SER A 201 18.25 7.69 23.08
CA SER A 201 17.94 9.09 23.38
C SER A 201 16.94 9.70 22.38
N LYS A 202 16.33 10.82 22.80
CA LYS A 202 15.41 11.66 22.02
C LYS A 202 16.05 12.21 20.74
N GLU A 203 17.35 12.53 20.72
CA GLU A 203 18.03 13.00 19.50
C GLU A 203 18.12 11.91 18.43
N LYS A 204 18.27 10.64 18.83
CA LYS A 204 18.23 9.49 17.91
C LYS A 204 16.80 9.14 17.48
N ALA A 205 15.78 9.72 18.12
CA ALA A 205 14.36 9.47 17.90
C ALA A 205 13.67 10.40 16.90
N LYS A 206 14.38 11.39 16.32
CA LYS A 206 13.83 12.33 15.31
C LYS A 206 13.37 11.70 13.98
N PHE A 207 13.14 10.38 13.92
CA PHE A 207 12.64 9.69 12.74
C PHE A 207 11.11 9.70 12.56
N GLY A 208 10.35 10.37 13.44
CA GLY A 208 8.88 10.39 13.39
C GLY A 208 8.25 11.58 12.65
N ALA A 209 8.63 12.81 13.00
CA ALA A 209 7.91 14.02 12.52
C ALA A 209 8.35 14.51 11.13
N SER A 210 9.55 14.14 10.66
CA SER A 210 10.13 14.62 9.38
C SER A 210 10.09 13.58 8.26
N PHE A 211 9.65 12.35 8.55
CA PHE A 211 9.64 11.25 7.58
C PHE A 211 8.19 10.90 7.24
N HIS A 212 7.89 10.89 5.93
CA HIS A 212 6.54 10.66 5.41
C HIS A 212 5.49 11.62 5.98
N ASP A 213 5.86 12.86 6.28
CA ASP A 213 4.97 13.90 6.85
C ASP A 213 4.21 13.45 8.11
N GLY A 214 4.78 12.52 8.89
CA GLY A 214 4.13 11.98 10.09
C GLY A 214 3.12 10.85 9.84
N LYS A 215 2.94 10.42 8.58
CA LYS A 215 1.97 9.41 8.14
C LYS A 215 2.45 7.95 8.25
N CYS A 216 3.59 7.64 8.90
CA CYS A 216 3.95 6.21 9.12
C CYS A 216 3.09 5.60 10.26
N HIS A 217 2.60 4.40 10.02
CA HIS A 217 1.81 3.58 10.95
C HIS A 217 2.69 2.81 11.96
N CYS A 218 3.99 3.07 12.04
CA CYS A 218 4.87 2.41 13.00
C CYS A 218 4.74 3.03 14.39
N THR A 219 4.76 2.19 15.41
CA THR A 219 4.62 2.59 16.81
C THR A 219 5.95 2.41 17.52
N ALA A 220 6.30 3.31 18.43
CA ALA A 220 7.41 3.10 19.35
C ALA A 220 6.95 2.22 20.51
N ILE A 221 7.80 1.31 20.98
CA ILE A 221 7.53 0.48 22.15
C ILE A 221 8.72 0.54 23.11
N PRO A 222 8.49 0.56 24.44
CA PRO A 222 9.55 0.60 25.44
C PRO A 222 10.07 -0.81 25.74
N GLY A 223 11.30 -0.88 26.26
CA GLY A 223 11.92 -2.12 26.73
C GLY A 223 13.11 -1.88 27.66
N TRP A 224 13.54 -2.91 28.37
CA TRP A 224 14.58 -2.88 29.39
C TRP A 224 15.74 -3.86 29.10
N LYS A 225 16.51 -4.25 30.13
CA LYS A 225 17.62 -5.21 29.95
C LYS A 225 17.11 -6.51 29.29
N ASP A 226 17.97 -7.17 28.51
CA ASP A 226 17.72 -8.42 27.78
C ASP A 226 16.49 -8.45 26.87
N ASP A 227 16.02 -7.29 26.41
CA ASP A 227 14.89 -7.17 25.49
C ASP A 227 14.98 -8.10 24.29
N VAL A 228 13.84 -8.72 23.98
CA VAL A 228 13.72 -9.66 22.88
C VAL A 228 12.86 -9.06 21.79
N LEU A 229 13.26 -9.30 20.55
CA LEU A 229 12.42 -9.00 19.40
C LEU A 229 11.17 -9.87 19.46
N THR A 230 9.99 -9.24 19.39
CA THR A 230 8.74 -9.98 19.17
C THR A 230 8.81 -10.76 17.85
N PRO A 231 8.00 -11.81 17.65
CA PRO A 231 7.97 -12.55 16.39
C PRO A 231 7.81 -11.65 15.16
N SER A 232 6.98 -10.60 15.25
CA SER A 232 6.80 -9.61 14.18
C SER A 232 8.09 -8.82 13.89
N GLN A 233 8.82 -8.40 14.93
CA GLN A 233 10.11 -7.73 14.75
C GLN A 233 11.20 -8.67 14.19
N GLN A 234 11.14 -9.96 14.53
CA GLN A 234 12.03 -10.97 13.95
C GLN A 234 11.77 -11.17 12.45
N GLU A 235 10.50 -11.18 12.00
CA GLU A 235 10.16 -11.17 10.58
C GLU A 235 10.70 -9.92 9.90
N CYS A 236 10.48 -8.75 10.49
CA CYS A 236 11.00 -7.48 9.96
C CYS A 236 12.53 -7.49 9.83
N LYS A 237 13.23 -8.04 10.83
CA LYS A 237 14.69 -8.21 10.81
C LYS A 237 15.12 -9.12 9.66
N SER A 238 14.42 -10.23 9.46
CA SER A 238 14.70 -11.18 8.38
C SER A 238 14.52 -10.56 7.00
N MET A 239 13.42 -9.81 6.80
CA MET A 239 13.17 -9.08 5.55
C MET A 239 14.27 -8.06 5.27
N TYR A 240 14.67 -7.27 6.27
CA TYR A 240 15.74 -6.28 6.09
C TYR A 240 17.08 -6.95 5.81
N GLN A 241 17.42 -8.04 6.49
CA GLN A 241 18.64 -8.80 6.22
C GLN A 241 18.68 -9.37 4.80
N ALA A 242 17.55 -9.86 4.29
CA ALA A 242 17.45 -10.31 2.90
C ALA A 242 17.65 -9.15 1.90
N GLY A 243 17.07 -7.97 2.19
CA GLY A 243 17.32 -6.75 1.41
C GLY A 243 18.78 -6.33 1.38
N LYS A 244 19.47 -6.37 2.54
CA LYS A 244 20.91 -6.09 2.65
C LYS A 244 21.74 -7.09 1.82
N ALA A 245 21.44 -8.38 1.96
CA ALA A 245 22.16 -9.43 1.23
C ALA A 245 22.00 -9.25 -0.29
N ALA A 246 20.78 -8.94 -0.76
CA ALA A 246 20.50 -8.72 -2.18
C ALA A 246 21.11 -7.42 -2.74
N ALA A 247 21.30 -6.39 -1.92
CA ALA A 247 21.96 -5.15 -2.35
C ALA A 247 23.49 -5.30 -2.50
N GLY A 248 24.09 -6.29 -1.85
CA GLY A 248 25.53 -6.56 -1.87
C GLY A 248 26.30 -5.88 -0.74
N GLU A 249 27.56 -6.29 -0.57
CA GLU A 249 28.45 -5.73 0.47
C GLU A 249 28.69 -4.23 0.24
N ASN A 250 28.71 -3.46 1.34
CA ASN A 250 28.88 -2.00 1.37
C ASN A 250 27.80 -1.19 0.62
N ALA A 251 26.67 -1.80 0.26
CA ALA A 251 25.58 -1.07 -0.35
C ALA A 251 25.02 0.01 0.59
N PRO A 252 24.70 1.21 0.08
CA PRO A 252 24.07 2.24 0.89
C PRO A 252 22.63 1.84 1.26
N ARG A 253 22.13 2.36 2.39
CA ARG A 253 20.81 2.00 2.95
C ARG A 253 19.66 2.12 1.94
N ASN A 254 19.68 3.13 1.07
CA ASN A 254 18.66 3.28 0.03
C ASN A 254 18.66 2.11 -0.97
N ALA A 255 19.82 1.55 -1.30
CA ALA A 255 19.94 0.35 -2.13
C ALA A 255 19.43 -0.90 -1.38
N GLU A 256 19.74 -1.05 -0.10
CA GLU A 256 19.20 -2.13 0.76
C GLU A 256 17.66 -2.12 0.78
N LEU A 257 17.06 -0.94 0.99
CA LEU A 257 15.60 -0.78 0.99
C LEU A 257 15.01 -1.00 -0.40
N ALA A 258 15.67 -0.54 -1.47
CA ALA A 258 15.22 -0.77 -2.84
C ALA A 258 15.27 -2.26 -3.23
N ALA A 259 16.25 -3.01 -2.75
CA ALA A 259 16.30 -4.46 -2.92
C ALA A 259 15.17 -5.14 -2.14
N MET A 260 14.94 -4.73 -0.89
CA MET A 260 13.85 -5.25 -0.06
C MET A 260 12.47 -5.02 -0.69
N ARG A 261 12.22 -3.84 -1.27
CA ARG A 261 10.97 -3.52 -2.00
C ARG A 261 10.71 -4.46 -3.17
N ARG A 262 11.75 -4.98 -3.82
CA ARG A 262 11.63 -5.94 -4.93
C ARG A 262 11.44 -7.36 -4.45
N LEU A 263 12.11 -7.75 -3.37
CA LEU A 263 12.00 -9.10 -2.78
C LEU A 263 10.63 -9.35 -2.14
N TYR A 264 10.04 -8.31 -1.56
CA TYR A 264 8.79 -8.40 -0.79
C TYR A 264 7.73 -7.43 -1.33
N ALA A 265 7.62 -7.35 -2.66
CA ALA A 265 6.76 -6.39 -3.34
C ALA A 265 5.27 -6.53 -2.96
N ASP A 266 4.84 -7.75 -2.62
CA ASP A 266 3.49 -8.07 -2.20
C ASP A 266 3.22 -7.76 -0.71
N LYS A 267 4.26 -7.79 0.14
CA LYS A 267 4.17 -7.56 1.58
C LYS A 267 4.40 -6.10 2.00
N LEU A 268 5.01 -5.27 1.14
CA LEU A 268 5.34 -3.89 1.45
C LEU A 268 4.39 -2.92 0.73
N SER A 269 3.95 -1.86 1.41
CA SER A 269 3.11 -0.83 0.78
C SER A 269 3.83 -0.03 -0.30
N ASP A 270 5.16 0.04 -0.22
CA ASP A 270 6.06 0.63 -1.22
C ASP A 270 6.81 -0.44 -2.01
N GLY A 271 6.25 -1.64 -2.12
CA GLY A 271 6.76 -2.74 -2.92
C GLY A 271 6.91 -2.36 -4.40
N VAL A 272 7.99 -2.84 -5.03
CA VAL A 272 8.28 -2.58 -6.44
C VAL A 272 8.39 -3.91 -7.16
N THR A 273 7.35 -4.27 -7.90
CA THR A 273 7.44 -5.38 -8.85
C THR A 273 8.27 -4.90 -10.05
N PRO A 274 9.45 -5.47 -10.32
CA PRO A 274 10.23 -5.06 -11.48
C PRO A 274 9.44 -5.40 -12.75
N THR A 275 9.16 -4.41 -13.59
CA THR A 275 8.83 -4.66 -14.99
C THR A 275 10.08 -5.28 -15.62
N PRO A 276 10.06 -6.54 -16.07
CA PRO A 276 11.28 -7.15 -16.60
C PRO A 276 11.71 -6.38 -17.84
N ASP A 277 13.03 -6.11 -17.98
CA ASP A 277 13.61 -5.62 -19.24
C ASP A 277 13.58 -6.76 -20.27
N ILE A 278 12.38 -7.01 -20.80
CA ILE A 278 12.17 -8.03 -21.81
C ILE A 278 12.67 -7.46 -23.13
N ARG A 279 13.85 -7.90 -23.57
CA ARG A 279 14.26 -7.76 -24.97
C ARG A 279 13.37 -8.66 -25.82
N TRP A 280 12.60 -8.06 -26.70
CA TRP A 280 11.66 -8.75 -27.57
C TRP A 280 11.90 -8.36 -29.02
N SER A 281 11.98 -9.35 -29.92
CA SER A 281 12.27 -9.17 -31.34
C SER A 281 11.04 -8.83 -32.18
N HIS A 282 9.88 -8.57 -31.56
CA HIS A 282 8.57 -8.42 -32.21
C HIS A 282 7.98 -9.70 -32.85
N ASN A 283 8.70 -10.81 -32.79
CA ASN A 283 8.19 -12.12 -33.21
C ASN A 283 7.12 -12.63 -32.23
N ALA A 284 6.18 -13.42 -32.75
CA ALA A 284 5.18 -14.09 -31.92
C ALA A 284 5.87 -15.05 -30.95
N ILE A 285 5.45 -15.02 -29.69
CA ILE A 285 5.87 -15.95 -28.64
C ILE A 285 4.62 -16.71 -28.22
N ARG A 286 4.60 -18.02 -28.42
CA ARG A 286 3.46 -18.85 -28.00
C ARG A 286 3.56 -19.26 -26.53
N PRO A 287 2.45 -19.21 -25.76
CA PRO A 287 2.41 -19.81 -24.44
C PRO A 287 2.54 -21.33 -24.52
N THR A 288 2.97 -21.97 -23.43
CA THR A 288 2.99 -23.43 -23.32
C THR A 288 1.59 -23.97 -23.01
N GLU A 289 1.35 -25.25 -23.30
CA GLU A 289 0.07 -25.89 -22.92
C GLU A 289 -0.20 -25.81 -21.42
N SER A 290 0.84 -25.96 -20.58
CA SER A 290 0.73 -25.79 -19.12
C SER A 290 0.32 -24.38 -18.71
N GLU A 291 0.80 -23.37 -19.44
CA GLU A 291 0.42 -21.97 -19.20
C GLU A 291 -1.05 -21.77 -19.53
N LEU A 292 -1.51 -22.28 -20.67
CA LEU A 292 -2.92 -22.21 -21.08
C LEU A 292 -3.85 -22.98 -20.14
N ALA A 293 -3.46 -24.18 -19.70
CA ALA A 293 -4.22 -24.96 -18.73
C ALA A 293 -4.44 -24.17 -17.43
N ARG A 294 -3.39 -23.51 -16.93
CA ARG A 294 -3.47 -22.70 -15.73
C ARG A 294 -4.30 -21.44 -15.93
N LEU A 295 -4.17 -20.74 -17.07
CA LEU A 295 -4.97 -19.54 -17.38
C LEU A 295 -6.45 -19.87 -17.68
N SER A 296 -6.83 -21.14 -17.74
CA SER A 296 -8.19 -21.61 -18.01
C SER A 296 -8.73 -22.55 -16.92
N ASP A 297 -8.10 -22.57 -15.74
CA ASP A 297 -8.60 -23.34 -14.60
C ASP A 297 -9.74 -22.59 -13.90
N PHE A 298 -10.93 -22.69 -14.47
CA PHE A 298 -12.14 -22.06 -13.93
C PHE A 298 -12.69 -22.74 -12.67
N THR A 299 -11.93 -23.66 -12.05
CA THR A 299 -12.28 -24.28 -10.77
C THR A 299 -11.53 -23.65 -9.59
N VAL A 300 -10.54 -22.80 -9.87
CA VAL A 300 -9.79 -22.05 -8.85
C VAL A 300 -10.77 -21.24 -7.99
N ARG A 301 -10.56 -21.33 -6.67
CA ARG A 301 -11.26 -20.53 -5.67
C ARG A 301 -10.29 -20.06 -4.61
N MET A 302 -10.12 -18.76 -4.51
CA MET A 302 -9.30 -18.13 -3.47
C MET A 302 -10.11 -18.02 -2.17
N PRO A 303 -9.47 -18.06 -0.98
CA PRO A 303 -10.16 -17.92 0.30
C PRO A 303 -10.97 -16.62 0.47
N TRP A 304 -10.60 -15.56 -0.27
CA TRP A 304 -11.23 -14.25 -0.24
C TRP A 304 -12.21 -14.00 -1.41
N ASP A 305 -12.47 -15.01 -2.25
CA ASP A 305 -13.40 -14.88 -3.37
C ASP A 305 -14.82 -14.56 -2.91
N ARG A 306 -15.42 -13.56 -3.56
CA ARG A 306 -16.83 -13.20 -3.35
C ARG A 306 -17.75 -14.08 -4.19
N TYR A 307 -17.27 -14.59 -5.32
CA TYR A 307 -18.06 -15.36 -6.28
C TYR A 307 -17.64 -16.82 -6.37
N THR A 308 -18.61 -17.71 -6.57
CA THR A 308 -18.32 -19.13 -6.78
C THR A 308 -17.76 -19.38 -8.20
N PRO A 309 -16.99 -20.46 -8.41
CA PRO A 309 -16.54 -20.87 -9.74
C PRO A 309 -17.67 -20.93 -10.78
N GLU A 310 -18.87 -21.37 -10.40
CA GLU A 310 -20.02 -21.45 -11.31
C GLU A 310 -20.55 -20.07 -11.73
N GLN A 311 -20.55 -19.11 -10.81
CA GLN A 311 -20.93 -17.72 -11.10
C GLN A 311 -19.91 -17.07 -12.03
N LYS A 312 -18.61 -17.27 -11.74
CA LYS A 312 -17.50 -16.80 -12.56
C LYS A 312 -17.60 -17.34 -14.00
N GLN A 313 -17.76 -18.66 -14.15
CA GLN A 313 -17.95 -19.31 -15.44
C GLN A 313 -19.18 -18.83 -16.20
N ARG A 314 -20.30 -18.56 -15.52
CA ARG A 314 -21.51 -18.02 -16.17
C ARG A 314 -21.24 -16.65 -16.78
N VAL A 315 -20.52 -15.79 -16.08
CA VAL A 315 -20.13 -14.48 -16.58
C VAL A 315 -19.19 -14.59 -17.77
N LEU A 316 -18.18 -15.47 -17.75
CA LEU A 316 -17.30 -15.69 -18.91
C LEU A 316 -18.04 -16.26 -20.12
N ARG A 317 -18.98 -17.18 -19.92
CA ARG A 317 -19.85 -17.64 -21.02
C ARG A 317 -20.63 -16.48 -21.62
N GLY A 318 -21.24 -15.65 -20.78
CA GLY A 318 -21.90 -14.41 -21.20
C GLY A 318 -20.96 -13.48 -21.96
N TRP A 319 -19.71 -13.33 -21.52
CA TRP A 319 -18.69 -12.53 -22.22
C TRP A 319 -18.52 -13.04 -23.65
N THR A 320 -18.20 -14.33 -23.81
CA THR A 320 -17.99 -14.96 -25.13
C THR A 320 -19.23 -14.94 -26.04
N ASP A 321 -20.43 -14.91 -25.44
CA ASP A 321 -21.72 -14.87 -26.15
C ASP A 321 -22.17 -13.44 -26.54
N GLY A 322 -21.46 -12.38 -26.13
CA GLY A 322 -21.69 -11.02 -26.67
C GLY A 322 -21.82 -9.90 -25.64
N THR A 323 -21.90 -10.22 -24.34
CA THR A 323 -22.02 -9.20 -23.29
C THR A 323 -20.81 -8.25 -23.22
N PHE A 324 -19.68 -8.63 -23.83
CA PHE A 324 -18.51 -7.77 -23.99
C PHE A 324 -18.84 -6.42 -24.63
N LYS A 325 -19.80 -6.37 -25.59
CA LYS A 325 -20.17 -5.14 -26.29
C LYS A 325 -20.73 -4.10 -25.32
N GLU A 326 -21.71 -4.51 -24.53
CA GLU A 326 -22.35 -3.66 -23.51
C GLU A 326 -21.35 -3.28 -22.42
N THR A 327 -20.57 -4.25 -21.91
CA THR A 327 -19.61 -4.01 -20.84
C THR A 327 -18.51 -3.03 -21.25
N ASN A 328 -17.89 -3.22 -22.42
CA ASN A 328 -16.86 -2.31 -22.88
C ASN A 328 -17.43 -0.94 -23.26
N ASN A 329 -18.64 -0.85 -23.83
CA ASN A 329 -19.26 0.46 -24.08
C ASN A 329 -19.46 1.26 -22.79
N ALA A 330 -19.84 0.61 -21.69
CA ALA A 330 -19.91 1.27 -20.39
C ALA A 330 -18.53 1.71 -19.87
N LEU A 331 -17.52 0.83 -19.98
CA LEU A 331 -16.14 1.14 -19.57
C LEU A 331 -15.49 2.26 -20.39
N PHE A 332 -15.89 2.43 -21.65
CA PHE A 332 -15.47 3.56 -22.50
C PHE A 332 -16.32 4.82 -22.31
N GLY A 333 -17.33 4.80 -21.41
CA GLY A 333 -18.18 5.95 -21.13
C GLY A 333 -19.28 6.21 -22.18
N ASN A 334 -19.48 5.30 -23.13
CA ASN A 334 -20.48 5.46 -24.19
C ASN A 334 -21.92 5.22 -23.69
N ILE A 335 -22.09 4.45 -22.61
CA ILE A 335 -23.37 4.20 -21.94
C ILE A 335 -23.20 4.26 -20.42
N LYS A 336 -24.29 4.52 -19.69
CA LYS A 336 -24.29 4.49 -18.23
C LYS A 336 -24.11 3.05 -17.73
N THR A 337 -23.23 2.87 -16.74
CA THR A 337 -23.10 1.61 -16.00
C THR A 337 -24.37 1.34 -15.19
N THR A 338 -25.07 0.26 -15.51
CA THR A 338 -26.21 -0.27 -14.73
C THR A 338 -25.70 -1.25 -13.67
N ASP A 339 -26.53 -1.60 -12.68
CA ASP A 339 -26.17 -2.58 -11.65
C ASP A 339 -25.79 -3.94 -12.25
N VAL A 340 -26.44 -4.35 -13.34
CA VAL A 340 -26.13 -5.58 -14.07
C VAL A 340 -24.74 -5.52 -14.69
N ILE A 341 -24.38 -4.38 -15.30
CA ILE A 341 -23.06 -4.18 -15.90
C ILE A 341 -22.00 -4.09 -14.80
N GLY A 342 -22.26 -3.33 -13.74
CA GLY A 342 -21.37 -3.19 -12.58
C GLY A 342 -21.05 -4.54 -11.94
N LYS A 343 -22.08 -5.36 -11.70
CA LYS A 343 -21.91 -6.71 -11.17
C LYS A 343 -21.08 -7.60 -12.09
N ARG A 344 -21.28 -7.50 -13.41
CA ARG A 344 -20.48 -8.23 -14.40
C ARG A 344 -19.01 -7.81 -14.36
N ILE A 345 -18.74 -6.51 -14.23
CA ILE A 345 -17.39 -5.95 -14.10
C ILE A 345 -16.71 -6.50 -12.84
N GLU A 346 -17.38 -6.45 -11.68
CA GLU A 346 -16.84 -6.98 -10.42
C GLU A 346 -16.45 -8.46 -10.54
N VAL A 347 -17.29 -9.28 -11.18
CA VAL A 347 -17.00 -10.71 -11.37
C VAL A 347 -15.82 -10.91 -12.33
N ILE A 348 -15.75 -10.18 -13.45
CA ILE A 348 -14.63 -10.32 -14.40
C ILE A 348 -13.31 -9.87 -13.76
N ASP A 349 -13.32 -8.77 -12.99
CA ASP A 349 -12.15 -8.30 -12.26
C ASP A 349 -11.65 -9.38 -11.28
N GLU A 350 -12.55 -10.02 -10.50
CA GLU A 350 -12.17 -11.11 -9.58
C GLU A 350 -11.60 -12.33 -10.32
N ILE A 351 -12.21 -12.74 -11.44
CA ILE A 351 -11.70 -13.84 -12.26
C ILE A 351 -10.27 -13.56 -12.73
N LEU A 352 -10.01 -12.34 -13.22
CA LEU A 352 -8.69 -11.96 -13.71
C LEU A 352 -7.66 -11.93 -12.59
N THR A 353 -8.03 -11.56 -11.36
CA THR A 353 -7.09 -11.60 -10.22
C THR A 353 -6.67 -13.01 -9.81
N ASP A 354 -7.44 -14.03 -10.16
CA ASP A 354 -7.10 -15.43 -9.86
C ASP A 354 -6.07 -16.02 -10.83
N HIS A 355 -5.85 -15.39 -11.99
CA HIS A 355 -5.10 -15.95 -13.09
C HIS A 355 -4.04 -14.96 -13.60
N TYR A 356 -2.76 -15.29 -13.42
CA TYR A 356 -1.65 -14.44 -13.85
C TYR A 356 -0.66 -15.20 -14.74
N THR A 357 0.01 -14.54 -15.68
CA THR A 357 1.03 -15.16 -16.54
C THR A 357 2.28 -15.56 -15.73
N HIS A 358 2.87 -16.72 -15.98
CA HIS A 358 4.15 -17.13 -15.39
C HIS A 358 5.31 -16.92 -16.36
N ARG A 359 5.01 -16.88 -17.66
CA ARG A 359 5.99 -16.68 -18.72
C ARG A 359 5.50 -15.58 -19.65
N GLN A 360 6.46 -14.94 -20.31
CA GLN A 360 6.10 -14.00 -21.37
C GLN A 360 5.54 -14.74 -22.58
N PHE A 361 4.52 -14.17 -23.21
CA PHE A 361 4.04 -14.57 -24.52
C PHE A 361 3.39 -13.38 -25.22
N THR A 362 3.02 -13.54 -26.49
CA THR A 362 2.37 -12.48 -27.26
C THR A 362 0.94 -12.83 -27.56
N VAL A 363 0.08 -11.82 -27.56
CA VAL A 363 -1.29 -11.89 -28.04
C VAL A 363 -1.51 -10.82 -29.10
N ASP A 364 -2.36 -11.10 -30.09
CA ASP A 364 -2.66 -10.17 -31.16
C ASP A 364 -4.14 -9.72 -31.06
N ARG A 365 -4.39 -8.44 -31.35
CA ARG A 365 -5.74 -7.86 -31.39
C ARG A 365 -5.85 -6.86 -32.52
N TYR A 366 -7.00 -6.85 -33.20
CA TYR A 366 -7.31 -5.83 -34.19
C TYR A 366 -7.80 -4.55 -33.48
N MET A 367 -6.89 -3.64 -33.15
CA MET A 367 -7.18 -2.43 -32.35
C MET A 367 -7.57 -1.25 -33.22
N ARG A 368 -8.39 -0.34 -32.70
CA ARG A 368 -8.73 0.92 -33.39
C ARG A 368 -7.51 1.83 -33.46
N LEU A 369 -7.38 2.58 -34.56
CA LEU A 369 -6.26 3.50 -34.77
C LEU A 369 -6.21 4.62 -33.72
N ASP A 370 -7.39 5.09 -33.29
CA ASP A 370 -7.52 6.17 -32.31
C ASP A 370 -6.96 5.82 -30.91
N VAL A 371 -6.87 4.53 -30.57
CA VAL A 371 -6.17 4.06 -29.36
C VAL A 371 -4.72 4.55 -29.33
N PHE A 372 -4.09 4.68 -30.49
CA PHE A 372 -2.71 5.17 -30.63
C PHE A 372 -2.64 6.67 -30.95
N GLY A 373 -3.79 7.34 -31.06
CA GLY A 373 -3.89 8.76 -31.40
C GLY A 373 -3.54 9.06 -32.86
N ILE A 374 -3.88 8.13 -33.77
CA ILE A 374 -3.73 8.31 -35.22
C ILE A 374 -5.06 8.01 -35.91
N ASP A 375 -5.33 8.65 -37.04
CA ASP A 375 -6.56 8.46 -37.81
C ASP A 375 -6.34 7.62 -39.09
N SER A 376 -5.09 7.52 -39.54
CA SER A 376 -4.69 6.78 -40.73
C SER A 376 -3.43 5.93 -40.52
N LEU A 377 -3.34 4.80 -41.24
CA LEU A 377 -2.15 3.93 -41.24
C LEU A 377 -0.90 4.64 -41.77
N ASN A 378 -1.05 5.72 -42.55
CA ASN A 378 0.08 6.52 -43.01
C ASN A 378 0.78 7.29 -41.88
N GLU A 379 0.12 7.43 -40.73
CA GLU A 379 0.65 8.13 -39.56
C GLU A 379 1.38 7.21 -38.59
N LEU A 380 1.55 5.91 -38.88
CA LEU A 380 2.25 4.99 -37.98
C LEU A 380 3.65 5.47 -37.59
N ALA A 381 4.36 6.14 -38.51
CA ALA A 381 5.69 6.68 -38.28
C ALA A 381 5.72 7.92 -37.37
N THR A 382 4.56 8.54 -37.07
CA THR A 382 4.48 9.73 -36.20
C THR A 382 4.37 9.36 -34.73
N ILE A 383 4.05 8.09 -34.41
CA ILE A 383 3.92 7.61 -33.03
C ILE A 383 5.31 7.50 -32.40
N PRO A 384 5.61 8.24 -31.30
CA PRO A 384 6.89 8.13 -30.63
C PRO A 384 7.12 6.74 -30.03
N LEU A 385 8.33 6.20 -30.21
CA LEU A 385 8.77 5.00 -29.48
C LEU A 385 8.67 5.23 -27.98
N GLY A 386 8.14 4.24 -27.26
CA GLY A 386 7.90 4.32 -25.83
C GLY A 386 6.64 5.10 -25.43
N LYS A 387 5.84 5.63 -26.37
CA LYS A 387 4.55 6.25 -26.05
C LYS A 387 3.68 5.26 -25.29
N ILE A 388 3.19 5.66 -24.12
CA ILE A 388 2.24 4.89 -23.32
C ILE A 388 0.83 5.36 -23.66
N VAL A 389 -0.06 4.41 -23.93
CA VAL A 389 -1.49 4.66 -24.18
C VAL A 389 -2.34 3.85 -23.22
N GLN A 390 -3.38 4.46 -22.65
CA GLN A 390 -4.30 3.78 -21.76
C GLN A 390 -5.44 3.13 -22.55
N HIS A 391 -5.73 1.86 -22.26
CA HIS A 391 -6.89 1.16 -22.79
C HIS A 391 -7.92 0.90 -21.68
N HIS A 392 -9.02 1.64 -21.71
CA HIS A 392 -10.00 1.68 -20.62
C HIS A 392 -10.79 0.37 -20.44
N GLY A 393 -11.26 -0.25 -21.53
CA GLY A 393 -12.03 -1.50 -21.48
C GLY A 393 -11.17 -2.75 -21.33
N TYR A 394 -11.81 -3.90 -21.11
CA TYR A 394 -11.13 -5.19 -21.20
C TYR A 394 -10.66 -5.46 -22.64
N MET A 395 -9.51 -6.11 -22.79
CA MET A 395 -8.97 -6.45 -24.12
C MET A 395 -9.20 -7.93 -24.41
N ALA A 396 -10.13 -8.22 -25.32
CA ALA A 396 -10.25 -9.54 -25.95
C ALA A 396 -9.14 -9.71 -27.01
N THR A 397 -8.10 -10.45 -26.68
CA THR A 397 -6.95 -10.69 -27.56
C THR A 397 -6.95 -12.14 -28.04
N SER A 398 -6.10 -12.48 -29.00
CA SER A 398 -6.05 -13.83 -29.58
C SER A 398 -4.61 -14.33 -29.69
N LEU A 399 -4.41 -15.65 -29.58
CA LEU A 399 -3.11 -16.28 -29.88
C LEU A 399 -2.86 -16.44 -31.40
N LEU A 400 -3.86 -16.13 -32.24
CA LEU A 400 -3.71 -16.16 -33.69
C LEU A 400 -2.94 -14.93 -34.17
N GLU A 401 -1.88 -15.16 -34.95
CA GLU A 401 -1.10 -14.06 -35.53
C GLU A 401 -2.00 -13.15 -36.39
N GLY A 402 -1.92 -11.84 -36.17
CA GLY A 402 -2.78 -10.85 -36.81
C GLY A 402 -4.05 -10.52 -36.01
N GLY A 403 -4.44 -11.40 -35.09
CA GLY A 403 -5.69 -11.35 -34.34
C GLY A 403 -6.92 -11.75 -35.17
N VAL A 404 -8.08 -11.80 -34.53
CA VAL A 404 -9.35 -12.09 -35.19
C VAL A 404 -10.01 -10.78 -35.65
N LYS A 405 -10.31 -10.65 -36.95
CA LYS A 405 -11.05 -9.51 -37.50
C LYS A 405 -12.49 -9.53 -36.97
N VAL A 406 -12.95 -8.42 -36.42
CA VAL A 406 -14.32 -8.20 -35.93
C VAL A 406 -15.06 -7.19 -36.80
N GLU A 407 -16.37 -7.04 -36.60
CA GLU A 407 -17.24 -6.08 -37.31
C GLU A 407 -16.59 -4.68 -37.44
N MET A 408 -16.76 -4.04 -38.61
CA MET A 408 -16.05 -2.82 -39.00
C MET A 408 -16.64 -1.55 -38.35
N ASP A 409 -16.39 -1.36 -37.06
CA ASP A 409 -16.73 -0.14 -36.29
C ASP A 409 -15.67 0.97 -36.36
N GLY A 410 -14.87 1.00 -37.43
CA GLY A 410 -13.86 2.02 -37.69
C GLY A 410 -12.56 1.47 -38.27
N ALA A 411 -11.59 2.37 -38.48
CA ALA A 411 -10.26 2.00 -38.94
C ALA A 411 -9.49 1.29 -37.81
N ARG A 412 -8.94 0.12 -38.13
CA ARG A 412 -8.25 -0.76 -37.18
C ARG A 412 -6.95 -1.29 -37.79
N VAL A 413 -6.03 -1.66 -36.92
CA VAL A 413 -4.72 -2.24 -37.25
C VAL A 413 -4.48 -3.46 -36.39
N SER A 414 -3.75 -4.44 -36.91
CA SER A 414 -3.29 -5.53 -36.07
C SER A 414 -2.27 -4.99 -35.07
N THR A 415 -2.42 -5.37 -33.80
CA THR A 415 -1.50 -5.02 -32.73
C THR A 415 -1.06 -6.29 -32.06
N ARG A 416 0.25 -6.56 -32.07
CA ARG A 416 0.87 -7.60 -31.27
C ARG A 416 1.33 -7.03 -29.94
N ILE A 417 0.83 -7.61 -28.87
CA ILE A 417 1.04 -7.18 -27.49
C ILE A 417 1.88 -8.23 -26.79
N LEU A 418 3.07 -7.84 -26.32
CA LEU A 418 3.85 -8.65 -25.40
C LEU A 418 3.22 -8.58 -24.00
N LEU A 419 2.92 -9.74 -23.44
CA LEU A 419 2.52 -9.89 -22.05
C LEU A 419 3.73 -10.34 -21.23
N PRO A 420 4.26 -9.51 -20.31
CA PRO A 420 5.25 -9.93 -19.33
C PRO A 420 4.71 -11.04 -18.41
N PRO A 421 5.59 -11.74 -17.66
CA PRO A 421 5.18 -12.52 -16.49
C PRO A 421 4.50 -11.63 -15.45
N GLY A 422 3.54 -12.18 -14.71
CA GLY A 422 2.80 -11.50 -13.64
C GLY A 422 1.58 -10.72 -14.11
N VAL A 423 1.22 -10.79 -15.39
CA VAL A 423 0.05 -10.10 -15.95
C VAL A 423 -1.21 -10.92 -15.70
N ASN A 424 -2.27 -10.30 -15.19
CA ASN A 424 -3.56 -10.95 -15.08
C ASN A 424 -4.14 -11.27 -16.48
N ALA A 425 -4.52 -12.52 -16.72
CA ALA A 425 -5.05 -12.96 -18.00
C ALA A 425 -5.86 -14.24 -17.87
N VAL A 426 -6.85 -14.44 -18.74
CA VAL A 426 -7.68 -15.66 -18.76
C VAL A 426 -7.76 -16.21 -20.17
N TYR A 427 -7.57 -17.52 -20.33
CA TYR A 427 -7.71 -18.21 -21.61
C TYR A 427 -9.12 -18.80 -21.76
N LEU A 428 -9.88 -18.31 -22.73
CA LEU A 428 -11.32 -18.57 -22.85
C LEU A 428 -11.68 -19.71 -23.82
N GLU A 429 -10.72 -20.24 -24.58
CA GLU A 429 -10.97 -21.28 -25.56
C GLU A 429 -11.67 -22.53 -24.98
N PRO A 430 -11.40 -23.00 -23.74
CA PRO A 430 -12.11 -24.16 -23.21
C PRO A 430 -13.60 -23.90 -22.93
N ILE A 431 -13.98 -22.67 -22.58
CA ILE A 431 -15.35 -22.32 -22.15
C ILE A 431 -16.20 -21.63 -23.23
N THR A 432 -15.57 -21.02 -24.25
CA THR A 432 -16.28 -20.36 -25.35
C THR A 432 -17.08 -21.35 -26.21
N LYS A 433 -18.22 -20.90 -26.73
CA LYS A 433 -18.97 -21.62 -27.78
C LYS A 433 -18.41 -21.37 -29.18
N LYS A 434 -17.68 -20.27 -29.38
CA LYS A 434 -17.05 -19.91 -30.67
C LYS A 434 -15.60 -20.38 -30.66
N LYS A 435 -15.40 -21.68 -30.90
CA LYS A 435 -14.07 -22.30 -30.91
C LYS A 435 -13.18 -21.76 -32.04
N GLY A 436 -11.87 -21.87 -31.85
CA GLY A 436 -10.83 -21.51 -32.81
C GLY A 436 -10.45 -20.04 -32.80
N GLN A 437 -10.82 -19.28 -31.76
CA GLN A 437 -10.39 -17.89 -31.61
C GLN A 437 -9.17 -17.74 -30.69
N ASP A 438 -8.88 -18.76 -29.87
CA ASP A 438 -7.79 -18.78 -28.92
C ASP A 438 -7.75 -17.50 -28.07
N GLU A 439 -8.92 -17.11 -27.55
CA GLU A 439 -9.10 -15.82 -26.90
C GLU A 439 -8.38 -15.78 -25.55
N ILE A 440 -7.53 -14.77 -25.37
CA ILE A 440 -6.93 -14.36 -24.09
C ILE A 440 -7.59 -13.05 -23.68
N LEU A 441 -8.30 -13.06 -22.56
CA LEU A 441 -8.91 -11.88 -21.97
C LEU A 441 -7.92 -11.21 -21.01
N LEU A 442 -7.70 -9.90 -21.21
CA LEU A 442 -6.84 -9.07 -20.38
C LEU A 442 -7.65 -8.03 -19.58
N PRO A 443 -7.13 -7.55 -18.43
CA PRO A 443 -7.82 -6.59 -17.57
C PRO A 443 -8.11 -5.26 -18.26
N ARG A 444 -9.15 -4.61 -17.73
CA ARG A 444 -9.51 -3.23 -18.06
C ARG A 444 -8.52 -2.23 -17.46
N GLY A 445 -8.45 -1.04 -18.03
CA GLY A 445 -7.59 0.06 -17.56
C GLY A 445 -6.08 -0.18 -17.75
N GLY A 446 -5.69 -1.13 -18.60
CA GLY A 446 -4.30 -1.45 -18.86
C GLY A 446 -3.57 -0.38 -19.69
N TYR A 447 -2.25 -0.34 -19.59
CA TYR A 447 -1.40 0.57 -20.36
C TYR A 447 -0.58 -0.21 -21.39
N LEU A 448 -0.50 0.33 -22.60
CA LEU A 448 0.28 -0.22 -23.69
C LEU A 448 1.41 0.74 -24.03
N GLN A 449 2.64 0.28 -23.95
CA GLN A 449 3.80 1.00 -24.45
C GLN A 449 4.05 0.62 -25.91
N PHE A 450 4.09 1.62 -26.79
CA PHE A 450 4.40 1.46 -28.21
C PHE A 450 5.88 1.14 -28.42
N GLU A 451 6.18 0.00 -29.05
CA GLU A 451 7.54 -0.48 -29.33
C GLU A 451 7.94 -0.29 -30.80
N GLY A 452 6.97 0.01 -31.67
CA GLY A 452 7.19 0.26 -33.09
C GLY A 452 6.09 -0.33 -33.96
N PHE A 453 6.36 -0.42 -35.26
CA PHE A 453 5.45 -1.00 -36.24
C PHE A 453 6.23 -1.78 -37.32
N GLY A 454 5.54 -2.66 -38.03
CA GLY A 454 6.12 -3.51 -39.06
C GLY A 454 5.08 -4.04 -40.04
N ARG A 455 5.37 -5.19 -40.64
CA ARG A 455 4.46 -5.89 -41.54
C ARG A 455 4.27 -7.34 -41.12
N GLN A 456 3.04 -7.80 -41.24
CA GLN A 456 2.69 -9.22 -41.13
C GLN A 456 3.19 -10.00 -42.35
N LYS A 457 3.14 -11.33 -42.27
CA LYS A 457 3.52 -12.22 -43.39
C LYS A 457 2.70 -11.98 -44.66
N ASN A 458 1.44 -11.54 -44.52
CA ASN A 458 0.54 -11.20 -45.61
C ASN A 458 0.76 -9.76 -46.17
N GLY A 459 1.72 -9.01 -45.63
CA GLY A 459 2.04 -7.64 -46.03
C GLY A 459 1.22 -6.54 -45.33
N GLU A 460 0.15 -6.88 -44.60
CA GLU A 460 -0.64 -5.92 -43.82
C GLU A 460 0.20 -5.30 -42.69
N PRO A 461 -0.02 -4.02 -42.33
CA PRO A 461 0.70 -3.38 -41.24
C PRO A 461 0.35 -4.00 -39.88
N ILE A 462 1.29 -3.92 -38.95
CA ILE A 462 1.13 -4.35 -37.55
C ILE A 462 1.84 -3.38 -36.61
N ILE A 463 1.21 -3.08 -35.47
CA ILE A 463 1.82 -2.36 -34.35
C ILE A 463 2.41 -3.37 -33.36
N TYR A 464 3.56 -3.06 -32.81
CA TYR A 464 4.16 -3.77 -31.69
C TYR A 464 3.99 -2.93 -30.42
N ALA A 465 3.44 -3.56 -29.39
CA ALA A 465 3.26 -2.95 -28.09
C ALA A 465 3.61 -3.95 -26.97
N ARG A 466 3.88 -3.45 -25.78
CA ARG A 466 3.96 -4.26 -24.56
C ARG A 466 2.98 -3.74 -23.52
N LEU A 467 2.42 -4.64 -22.71
CA LEU A 467 1.63 -4.25 -21.54
C LEU A 467 2.58 -3.77 -20.43
N VAL A 468 2.31 -2.60 -19.85
CA VAL A 468 3.14 -1.96 -18.79
C VAL A 468 2.35 -1.56 -17.56
#